data_AF-A0A8J5IKQ5-F1
#
_entry.id   AF-A0A8J5IKQ5-F1
#
_cell.length_a   1.000
_cell.length_b   1.000
_cell.length_c   1.000
_cell.angle_alpha   90.00
_cell.angle_beta   90.00
_cell.angle_gamma   90.00
#
_symmetry.space_group_name_H-M   'P 1'
#
loop_
_entity.id
_entity.type
_entity.pdbx_description
1 polymer ?
#
loop_
_entity_poly.entity_id
_entity_poly.type
_entity_poly.pdbx_seq_one_letter_code
_entity_poly.pdbx_strand_id
1 'polypeptide(L)'
;MDLPAPGFEISSPIRARGRPKQKAKVNKAKKSTSIRMAKADSILHDKQLSLQTISDIVWHDTTYTNCAELLRQFQVFVFEKKMKPLVAHIIANLPTTKSIMAPAHISRILSKALLQRANKVMTLQKKNRALAERDVGVEFPGLVVIGGQSLMSMRRWHQAIDALNRLDRTKKWIAELDFSQFRETHLLVKARQQVGKICCPSGSW
;
A
#
# COMPACT_ATOMS: atom_id res chain seq x y z
N MET A 1 35.22 -4.76 81.79
CA MET A 1 35.04 -3.69 80.78
C MET A 1 35.29 -4.35 79.43
N ASP A 2 34.26 -4.93 78.83
CA ASP A 2 34.32 -5.52 77.48
C ASP A 2 33.27 -4.80 76.62
N LEU A 3 33.73 -4.12 75.57
CA LEU A 3 32.89 -3.42 74.61
C LEU A 3 32.31 -4.45 73.61
N PRO A 4 31.01 -4.47 73.32
CA PRO A 4 30.49 -5.29 72.23
C PRO A 4 30.84 -4.65 70.89
N ALA A 5 31.34 -5.47 69.96
CA ALA A 5 31.77 -5.06 68.62
C ALA A 5 30.64 -4.38 67.81
N PRO A 6 30.95 -3.41 66.93
CA PRO A 6 29.95 -2.73 66.13
C PRO A 6 29.32 -3.70 65.13
N GLY A 7 28.01 -3.92 65.26
CA GLY A 7 27.21 -4.67 64.29
C GLY A 7 27.22 -3.95 62.94
N PHE A 8 27.78 -4.58 61.91
CA PHE A 8 27.64 -4.11 60.54
C PHE A 8 26.25 -4.47 60.03
N GLU A 9 25.35 -3.49 59.96
CA GLU A 9 24.04 -3.65 59.33
C GLU A 9 24.21 -3.57 57.80
N ILE A 10 24.35 -4.72 57.15
CA ILE A 10 24.42 -4.82 55.69
C ILE A 10 22.98 -4.76 55.16
N SER A 11 22.53 -3.57 54.76
CA SER A 11 21.25 -3.39 54.06
C SER A 11 21.23 -4.28 52.81
N SER A 12 20.15 -5.05 52.63
CA SER A 12 20.03 -6.00 51.53
C SER A 12 20.22 -5.34 50.15
N PRO A 13 20.88 -6.01 49.18
CA PRO A 13 21.15 -5.40 47.88
C PRO A 13 19.84 -4.99 47.18
N ILE A 14 19.82 -3.80 46.57
CA ILE A 14 18.71 -3.37 45.72
C ILE A 14 18.51 -4.42 44.64
N ARG A 15 17.38 -5.12 44.69
CA ARG A 15 17.03 -6.16 43.72
C ARG A 15 16.98 -5.52 42.34
N ALA A 16 17.92 -5.88 41.46
CA ALA A 16 17.97 -5.36 40.10
C ALA A 16 16.61 -5.58 39.43
N ARG A 17 15.98 -4.49 38.96
CA ARG A 17 14.75 -4.58 38.16
C ARG A 17 15.10 -5.36 36.90
N GLY A 18 14.65 -6.62 36.84
CA GLY A 18 14.98 -7.54 35.76
C GLY A 18 14.69 -6.95 34.38
N ARG A 19 15.53 -7.33 33.41
CA ARG A 19 15.43 -6.93 32.00
C ARG A 19 13.98 -7.00 31.50
N PRO A 20 13.44 -5.96 30.84
CA PRO A 20 12.09 -6.01 30.28
C PRO A 20 11.94 -7.23 29.37
N LYS A 21 11.01 -8.14 29.71
CA LYS A 21 10.77 -9.35 28.92
C LYS A 21 10.39 -8.96 27.50
N GLN A 22 11.25 -9.26 26.52
CA GLN A 22 11.02 -8.98 25.10
C GLN A 22 9.65 -9.50 24.60
N LYS A 23 9.17 -10.62 25.16
CA LYS A 23 7.84 -11.20 24.89
C LYS A 23 6.68 -10.24 25.23
N ALA A 24 6.79 -9.46 26.31
CA ALA A 24 5.76 -8.49 26.70
C ALA A 24 5.69 -7.30 25.73
N LYS A 25 6.85 -6.82 25.25
CA LYS A 25 6.93 -5.75 24.24
C LYS A 25 6.29 -6.16 22.92
N VAL A 26 6.58 -7.38 22.46
CA VAL A 26 5.97 -7.95 21.24
C VAL A 26 4.45 -8.10 21.38
N ASN A 27 3.96 -8.59 22.51
CA ASN A 27 2.52 -8.72 22.75
C ASN A 27 1.80 -7.36 22.80
N LYS A 28 2.41 -6.35 23.45
CA LYS A 28 1.89 -4.97 23.44
C LYS A 28 1.83 -4.39 22.03
N ALA A 29 2.85 -4.63 21.20
CA ALA A 29 2.89 -4.19 19.81
C ALA A 29 1.81 -4.87 18.94
N LYS A 30 1.57 -6.17 19.14
CA LYS A 30 0.48 -6.90 18.48
C LYS A 30 -0.89 -6.32 18.86
N LYS A 31 -1.15 -6.15 20.15
CA LYS A 31 -2.40 -5.55 20.64
C LYS A 31 -2.61 -4.12 20.13
N SER A 32 -1.55 -3.31 20.05
CA SER A 32 -1.63 -1.97 19.46
C SER A 32 -2.00 -2.02 17.98
N THR A 33 -1.40 -2.95 17.22
CA THR A 33 -1.70 -3.13 15.80
C THR A 33 -3.15 -3.55 15.58
N SER A 34 -3.65 -4.52 16.36
CA SER A 34 -5.03 -5.00 16.23
C SER A 34 -6.05 -3.90 16.57
N ILE A 35 -5.81 -3.09 17.60
CA ILE A 35 -6.66 -1.94 17.95
C ILE A 35 -6.65 -0.91 16.82
N ARG A 36 -5.48 -0.60 16.25
CA ARG A 36 -5.37 0.32 15.12
C ARG A 36 -6.13 -0.20 13.89
N MET A 37 -6.05 -1.51 13.65
CA MET A 37 -6.82 -2.16 12.59
C MET A 37 -8.33 -2.02 12.84
N ALA A 38 -8.83 -2.42 14.01
CA ALA A 38 -10.25 -2.32 14.33
C ALA A 38 -10.80 -0.88 14.18
N LYS A 39 -10.03 0.13 14.60
CA LYS A 39 -10.40 1.54 14.40
C LYS A 39 -10.48 1.92 12.91
N ALA A 40 -9.53 1.46 12.10
CA ALA A 40 -9.57 1.72 10.67
C ALA A 40 -10.76 1.02 9.99
N ASP A 41 -11.14 -0.18 10.44
CA ASP A 41 -12.34 -0.86 9.93
C ASP A 41 -13.61 -0.10 10.27
N SER A 42 -13.72 0.42 11.50
CA SER A 42 -14.84 1.28 11.89
C SER A 42 -14.96 2.49 10.95
N ILE A 43 -13.86 3.20 10.69
CA ILE A 43 -13.87 4.38 9.82
C ILE A 43 -14.28 4.02 8.38
N LEU A 44 -13.80 2.89 7.85
CA LEU A 44 -14.18 2.45 6.50
C LEU A 44 -15.66 2.07 6.44
N HIS A 45 -16.16 1.39 7.49
CA HIS A 45 -17.55 1.00 7.60
C HIS A 45 -18.48 2.21 7.74
N ASP A 46 -18.13 3.18 8.58
CA ASP A 46 -18.89 4.42 8.79
C ASP A 46 -19.00 5.24 7.51
N LYS A 47 -17.97 5.18 6.65
CA LYS A 47 -17.95 5.84 5.34
C LYS A 47 -18.52 4.99 4.20
N GLN A 48 -19.03 3.79 4.49
CA GLN A 48 -19.52 2.83 3.50
C GLN A 48 -18.53 2.51 2.37
N LEU A 49 -17.22 2.59 2.68
CA LEU A 49 -16.15 2.33 1.72
C LEU A 49 -15.89 0.83 1.63
N SER A 50 -16.32 0.24 0.52
CA SER A 50 -16.15 -1.18 0.22
C SER A 50 -15.60 -1.40 -1.19
N LEU A 51 -15.30 -2.65 -1.52
CA LEU A 51 -14.88 -3.03 -2.86
C LEU A 51 -15.97 -2.77 -3.91
N GLN A 52 -17.24 -2.73 -3.50
CA GLN A 52 -18.33 -2.28 -4.35
C GLN A 52 -18.11 -0.82 -4.76
N THR A 53 -17.78 0.07 -3.82
CA THR A 53 -17.48 1.48 -4.08
C THR A 53 -16.33 1.66 -5.08
N ILE A 54 -15.30 0.81 -5.04
CA ILE A 54 -14.21 0.84 -6.03
C ILE A 54 -14.72 0.48 -7.42
N SER A 55 -15.63 -0.50 -7.50
CA SER A 55 -16.25 -0.88 -8.77
C SER A 55 -17.12 0.26 -9.31
N ASP A 56 -17.88 0.91 -8.43
CA ASP A 56 -18.77 2.02 -8.76
C ASP A 56 -17.99 3.27 -9.20
N ILE A 57 -16.88 3.62 -8.54
CA ILE A 57 -15.98 4.73 -8.95
C ILE A 57 -15.43 4.51 -10.36
N VAL A 58 -15.16 3.26 -10.73
CA VAL A 58 -14.64 2.92 -12.07
C VAL A 58 -15.73 3.01 -13.14
N TRP A 59 -17.01 2.89 -12.76
CA TRP A 59 -18.15 2.88 -13.68
C TRP A 59 -18.92 4.20 -13.77
N HIS A 60 -18.85 5.07 -12.75
CA HIS A 60 -19.57 6.35 -12.73
C HIS A 60 -18.65 7.56 -13.00
N ASP A 61 -19.23 8.59 -13.62
CA ASP A 61 -18.57 9.88 -13.94
C ASP A 61 -18.27 10.67 -12.67
N THR A 62 -17.23 10.25 -11.97
CA THR A 62 -16.68 10.96 -10.82
C THR A 62 -15.46 11.78 -11.26
N THR A 63 -15.38 13.02 -10.77
CA THR A 63 -14.24 13.89 -11.05
C THR A 63 -12.95 13.29 -10.48
N TYR A 64 -11.84 13.45 -11.22
CA TYR A 64 -10.53 12.88 -10.87
C TYR A 64 -10.13 13.11 -9.40
N THR A 65 -10.37 14.33 -8.87
CA THR A 65 -10.03 14.69 -7.49
C THR A 65 -10.79 13.85 -6.48
N ASN A 66 -12.10 13.69 -6.66
CA ASN A 66 -12.95 12.89 -5.79
C ASN A 66 -12.54 11.40 -5.84
N CYS A 67 -12.27 10.86 -7.03
CA CYS A 67 -11.78 9.48 -7.19
C CYS A 67 -10.46 9.27 -6.45
N ALA A 68 -9.50 10.18 -6.64
CA ALA A 68 -8.18 10.08 -6.03
C ALA A 68 -8.25 10.09 -4.49
N GLU A 69 -9.10 10.96 -3.92
CA GLU A 69 -9.32 11.04 -2.47
C GLU A 69 -9.99 9.77 -1.93
N LEU A 70 -11.02 9.26 -2.60
CA LEU A 70 -11.70 8.03 -2.21
C LEU A 70 -10.77 6.82 -2.27
N LEU A 71 -10.00 6.66 -3.35
CA LEU A 71 -9.06 5.55 -3.51
C LEU A 71 -7.99 5.53 -2.42
N ARG A 72 -7.50 6.70 -2.00
CA ARG A 72 -6.49 6.84 -0.93
C ARG A 72 -7.00 6.48 0.47
N GLN A 73 -8.31 6.50 0.70
CA GLN A 73 -8.89 6.16 2.00
C GLN A 73 -8.85 4.65 2.28
N PHE A 74 -8.81 3.82 1.23
CA PHE A 74 -8.72 2.37 1.39
C PHE A 74 -7.38 1.95 2.00
N GLN A 75 -7.45 0.98 2.91
CA GLN A 75 -6.26 0.42 3.56
C GLN A 75 -5.95 -0.99 3.08
N VAL A 76 -4.66 -1.31 3.03
CA VAL A 76 -4.18 -2.65 2.73
C VAL A 76 -4.38 -3.56 3.94
N PHE A 77 -4.92 -4.75 3.71
CA PHE A 77 -5.05 -5.80 4.71
C PHE A 77 -3.69 -6.39 5.08
N VAL A 78 -3.41 -6.46 6.38
CA VAL A 78 -2.16 -7.03 6.93
C VAL A 78 -2.49 -8.28 7.73
N PHE A 79 -1.90 -9.42 7.36
CA PHE A 79 -2.01 -10.65 8.14
C PHE A 79 -0.99 -10.65 9.28
N GLU A 80 -1.44 -10.96 10.49
CA GLU A 80 -0.55 -11.07 11.66
C GLU A 80 0.34 -12.30 11.64
N LYS A 81 -0.09 -13.37 10.95
CA LYS A 81 0.63 -14.64 10.82
C LYS A 81 0.92 -14.94 9.35
N LYS A 82 1.97 -15.72 9.09
CA LYS A 82 2.22 -16.26 7.75
C LYS A 82 0.99 -17.07 7.33
N MET A 83 0.36 -16.62 6.26
CA MET A 83 -0.86 -17.24 5.75
C MET A 83 -0.55 -18.62 5.17
N LYS A 84 -1.43 -19.58 5.47
CA LYS A 84 -1.43 -20.91 4.85
C LYS A 84 -1.56 -20.79 3.32
N PRO A 85 -1.20 -21.85 2.56
CA PRO A 85 -1.40 -21.87 1.11
C PRO A 85 -2.84 -21.53 0.74
N LEU A 86 -3.00 -20.70 -0.30
CA LEU A 86 -4.30 -20.35 -0.82
C LEU A 86 -4.84 -21.53 -1.62
N VAL A 87 -6.14 -21.75 -1.56
CA VAL A 87 -6.81 -22.84 -2.29
C VAL A 87 -7.77 -22.21 -3.28
N ALA A 88 -7.64 -22.51 -4.57
CA ALA A 88 -8.62 -22.06 -5.56
C ALA A 88 -9.76 -23.06 -5.65
N HIS A 89 -10.95 -22.53 -5.87
CA HIS A 89 -12.20 -23.28 -5.99
C HIS A 89 -12.92 -22.86 -7.25
N ILE A 90 -13.55 -23.82 -7.90
CA ILE A 90 -14.57 -23.53 -8.90
C ILE A 90 -15.83 -23.15 -8.13
N ILE A 91 -16.39 -21.98 -8.39
CA ILE A 91 -17.51 -21.42 -7.64
C ILE A 91 -18.71 -22.37 -7.64
N ALA A 92 -19.02 -22.99 -8.79
CA ALA A 92 -20.09 -23.96 -8.93
C ALA A 92 -19.94 -25.22 -8.06
N ASN A 93 -18.71 -25.53 -7.63
CA ASN A 93 -18.39 -26.73 -6.84
C ASN A 93 -18.07 -26.39 -5.38
N LEU A 94 -18.36 -25.17 -4.93
CA LEU A 94 -18.13 -24.80 -3.54
C LEU A 94 -19.04 -25.63 -2.62
N PRO A 95 -18.48 -26.20 -1.53
CA PRO A 95 -19.33 -26.83 -0.51
C PRO A 95 -20.31 -25.81 0.05
N THR A 96 -21.53 -26.21 0.36
CA THR A 96 -22.58 -25.34 0.93
C THR A 96 -22.14 -24.60 2.20
N THR A 97 -21.11 -25.11 2.89
CA THR A 97 -20.51 -24.50 4.08
C THR A 97 -19.59 -23.30 3.79
N LYS A 98 -19.14 -23.11 2.54
CA LYS A 98 -18.24 -22.02 2.15
C LYS A 98 -18.96 -21.02 1.24
N SER A 99 -19.30 -19.87 1.80
CA SER A 99 -19.86 -18.77 1.01
C SER A 99 -18.76 -17.90 0.39
N ILE A 100 -19.09 -17.31 -0.75
CA ILE A 100 -18.28 -16.27 -1.38
C ILE A 100 -18.61 -14.95 -0.71
N MET A 101 -17.58 -14.22 -0.29
CA MET A 101 -17.78 -12.90 0.29
C MET A 101 -18.16 -11.87 -0.79
N ALA A 102 -19.30 -11.23 -0.58
CA ALA A 102 -19.78 -10.18 -1.46
C ALA A 102 -18.85 -8.96 -1.45
N PRO A 103 -18.68 -8.24 -2.58
CA PRO A 103 -17.82 -7.06 -2.65
C PRO A 103 -18.15 -5.97 -1.62
N ALA A 104 -19.43 -5.81 -1.28
CA ALA A 104 -19.90 -4.85 -0.28
C ALA A 104 -19.35 -5.11 1.14
N HIS A 105 -19.00 -6.36 1.47
CA HIS A 105 -18.43 -6.71 2.77
C HIS A 105 -16.90 -6.64 2.82
N ILE A 106 -16.26 -6.30 1.70
CA ILE A 106 -14.81 -6.22 1.61
C ILE A 106 -14.41 -4.75 1.77
N SER A 107 -14.02 -4.36 2.97
CA SER A 107 -13.54 -3.00 3.28
C SER A 107 -12.05 -2.80 3.02
N ARG A 108 -11.24 -3.86 3.16
CA ARG A 108 -9.78 -3.80 3.04
C ARG A 108 -9.27 -4.48 1.78
N ILE A 109 -8.21 -3.91 1.20
CA ILE A 109 -7.62 -4.41 -0.04
C ILE A 109 -6.47 -5.37 0.27
N LEU A 110 -6.47 -6.54 -0.37
CA LEU A 110 -5.35 -7.48 -0.22
C LEU A 110 -4.04 -6.88 -0.75
N SER A 111 -2.92 -7.22 -0.13
CA SER A 111 -1.61 -6.75 -0.59
C SER A 111 -1.23 -7.30 -1.96
N LYS A 112 -0.38 -6.59 -2.72
CA LYS A 112 0.12 -7.04 -4.03
C LYS A 112 0.69 -8.47 -3.99
N ALA A 113 1.45 -8.79 -2.94
CA ALA A 113 2.03 -10.12 -2.76
C ALA A 113 0.98 -11.24 -2.61
N LEU A 114 -0.16 -10.95 -1.99
CA LEU A 114 -1.27 -11.90 -1.88
C LEU A 114 -2.03 -12.06 -3.19
N LEU A 115 -2.28 -10.95 -3.88
CA LEU A 115 -2.93 -10.97 -5.20
C LEU A 115 -2.10 -11.75 -6.22
N GLN A 116 -0.77 -11.64 -6.17
CA GLN A 116 0.15 -12.43 -7.01
C GLN A 116 0.07 -13.93 -6.70
N ARG A 117 0.01 -14.30 -5.42
CA ARG A 117 -0.18 -15.70 -5.02
C ARG A 117 -1.53 -16.24 -5.47
N ALA A 118 -2.62 -15.48 -5.27
CA ALA A 118 -3.95 -15.86 -5.74
C ALA A 118 -3.99 -16.07 -7.26
N ASN A 119 -3.33 -15.20 -8.02
CA ASN A 119 -3.23 -15.33 -9.49
C ASN A 119 -2.56 -16.64 -9.90
N LYS A 120 -1.46 -17.02 -9.23
CA LYS A 120 -0.78 -18.31 -9.51
C LYS A 120 -1.73 -19.49 -9.32
N VAL A 121 -2.46 -19.53 -8.20
CA VAL A 121 -3.39 -20.64 -7.92
C VAL A 121 -4.54 -20.67 -8.93
N MET A 122 -5.06 -19.52 -9.35
CA MET A 122 -6.08 -19.44 -10.41
C MET A 122 -5.55 -19.92 -11.77
N THR A 123 -4.35 -19.50 -12.18
CA THR A 123 -3.75 -19.89 -13.47
C THR A 123 -3.45 -21.39 -13.54
N LEU A 124 -3.08 -22.01 -12.41
CA LEU A 124 -2.84 -23.44 -12.33
C LEU A 124 -4.12 -24.26 -12.55
N GLN A 125 -5.28 -23.75 -12.11
CA GLN A 125 -6.57 -24.41 -12.36
C GLN A 125 -7.08 -24.19 -13.79
N LYS A 126 -6.82 -23.02 -14.39
CA LYS A 126 -7.21 -22.71 -15.78
C LYS A 126 -6.55 -23.63 -16.81
N LYS A 127 -5.34 -24.14 -16.53
CA LYS A 127 -4.68 -25.13 -17.40
C LYS A 127 -5.45 -26.45 -17.52
N ASN A 128 -6.35 -26.76 -16.59
CA ASN A 128 -7.13 -28.00 -16.60
C ASN A 128 -8.56 -27.86 -17.14
N ARG A 129 -9.12 -26.64 -17.29
CA ARG A 129 -10.49 -26.42 -17.80
C ARG A 129 -10.66 -25.02 -18.41
N ALA A 130 -11.50 -24.91 -19.45
CA ALA A 130 -11.93 -23.65 -20.09
C ALA A 130 -12.83 -22.79 -19.18
N LEU A 131 -12.36 -22.46 -17.98
CA LEU A 131 -13.10 -21.68 -16.98
C LEU A 131 -12.86 -20.19 -17.17
N ALA A 132 -13.93 -19.40 -17.10
CA ALA A 132 -13.81 -17.96 -17.06
C ALA A 132 -13.27 -17.52 -15.69
N GLU A 133 -12.56 -16.40 -15.64
CA GLU A 133 -11.99 -15.87 -14.39
C GLU A 133 -13.07 -15.53 -13.34
N ARG A 134 -14.31 -15.32 -13.79
CA ARG A 134 -15.47 -15.06 -12.93
C ARG A 134 -15.95 -16.32 -12.19
N ASP A 135 -15.66 -17.51 -12.71
CA ASP A 135 -16.15 -18.79 -12.18
C ASP A 135 -15.17 -19.40 -11.17
N VAL A 136 -14.07 -18.71 -10.88
CA VAL A 136 -13.02 -19.13 -9.97
C VAL A 136 -12.98 -18.22 -8.75
N GLY A 137 -13.00 -18.82 -7.57
CA GLY A 137 -12.78 -18.16 -6.29
C GLY A 137 -11.48 -18.63 -5.64
N VAL A 138 -10.89 -17.80 -4.79
CA VAL A 138 -9.72 -18.18 -4.00
C VAL A 138 -10.08 -18.12 -2.52
N GLU A 139 -9.93 -19.24 -1.84
CA GLU A 139 -10.04 -19.35 -0.39
C GLU A 139 -8.76 -18.85 0.27
N PHE A 140 -8.95 -17.92 1.19
CA PHE A 140 -7.92 -17.44 2.10
C PHE A 140 -8.16 -18.11 3.45
N PRO A 141 -7.31 -19.08 3.87
CA PRO A 141 -7.53 -19.82 5.11
C PRO A 141 -7.60 -18.89 6.33
N GLY A 142 -8.69 -18.98 7.10
CA GLY A 142 -8.98 -18.09 8.23
C GLY A 142 -9.74 -16.80 7.86
N LEU A 143 -10.10 -16.65 6.58
CA LEU A 143 -11.04 -15.65 6.08
C LEU A 143 -12.19 -16.38 5.38
N VAL A 144 -12.30 -16.20 4.07
CA VAL A 144 -13.44 -16.58 3.23
C VAL A 144 -12.95 -16.85 1.82
N VAL A 145 -13.85 -17.33 0.96
CA VAL A 145 -13.62 -17.41 -0.48
C VAL A 145 -13.88 -16.03 -1.10
N ILE A 146 -12.91 -15.52 -1.85
CA ILE A 146 -13.02 -14.26 -2.60
C ILE A 146 -13.10 -14.60 -4.09
N GLY A 147 -14.16 -14.12 -4.75
CA GLY A 147 -14.37 -14.34 -6.18
C GLY A 147 -13.32 -13.64 -7.05
N GLY A 148 -13.07 -14.18 -8.24
CA GLY A 148 -12.10 -13.63 -9.20
C GLY A 148 -12.36 -12.17 -9.56
N GLN A 149 -13.63 -11.76 -9.71
CA GLN A 149 -13.99 -10.37 -9.99
C GLN A 149 -13.57 -9.40 -8.87
N SER A 150 -13.72 -9.81 -7.61
CA SER A 150 -13.27 -9.04 -6.46
C SER A 150 -11.74 -8.92 -6.43
N LEU A 151 -11.02 -10.02 -6.71
CA LEU A 151 -9.56 -10.00 -6.81
C LEU A 151 -9.06 -9.08 -7.94
N MET A 152 -9.77 -9.04 -9.06
CA MET A 152 -9.46 -8.13 -10.17
C MET A 152 -9.68 -6.67 -9.79
N SER A 153 -10.76 -6.38 -9.09
CA SER A 153 -11.05 -5.03 -8.58
C SER A 153 -9.96 -4.53 -7.63
N MET A 154 -9.46 -5.39 -6.74
CA MET A 154 -8.31 -5.09 -5.88
C MET A 154 -7.02 -4.82 -6.67
N ARG A 155 -6.76 -5.55 -7.77
CA ARG A 155 -5.60 -5.28 -8.63
C ARG A 155 -5.70 -3.92 -9.31
N ARG A 156 -6.88 -3.59 -9.85
CA ARG A 156 -7.15 -2.29 -10.48
C ARG A 156 -6.95 -1.14 -9.48
N TRP A 157 -7.39 -1.33 -8.24
CA TRP A 157 -7.12 -0.38 -7.16
C TRP A 157 -5.61 -0.15 -6.95
N HIS A 158 -4.80 -1.22 -6.88
CA HIS A 158 -3.34 -1.08 -6.74
C HIS A 158 -2.70 -0.34 -7.91
N GLN A 159 -3.17 -0.59 -9.14
CA GLN A 159 -2.70 0.11 -10.34
C GLN A 159 -3.06 1.60 -10.29
N ALA A 160 -4.28 1.93 -9.85
CA ALA A 160 -4.72 3.31 -9.69
C ALA A 160 -3.89 4.06 -8.64
N ILE A 161 -3.64 3.43 -7.48
CA ILE A 161 -2.77 4.01 -6.44
C ILE A 161 -1.34 4.23 -6.94
N ASP A 162 -0.77 3.29 -7.70
CA ASP A 162 0.55 3.46 -8.31
C ASP A 162 0.58 4.63 -9.28
N ALA A 163 -0.47 4.81 -10.09
CA ALA A 163 -0.59 5.93 -11.01
C ALA A 163 -0.70 7.28 -10.27
N LEU A 164 -1.52 7.35 -9.22
CA LEU A 164 -1.63 8.54 -8.37
C LEU A 164 -0.29 8.91 -7.74
N ASN A 165 0.44 7.93 -7.20
CA ASN A 165 1.76 8.14 -6.61
C ASN A 165 2.78 8.64 -7.64
N ARG A 166 2.69 8.20 -8.91
CA ARG A 166 3.54 8.73 -9.99
C ARG A 166 3.22 10.20 -10.27
N LEU A 167 1.94 10.55 -10.35
CA LEU A 167 1.50 11.93 -10.56
C LEU A 167 1.95 12.86 -9.42
N ASP A 168 1.87 12.42 -8.16
CA ASP A 168 2.37 13.20 -7.02
C ASP A 168 3.88 13.45 -7.11
N ARG A 169 4.65 12.42 -7.50
CA ARG A 169 6.11 12.57 -7.71
C ARG A 169 6.41 13.52 -8.85
N THR A 170 5.69 13.44 -9.96
CA THR A 170 5.86 14.35 -11.09
C THR A 170 5.52 15.79 -10.68
N LYS A 171 4.44 16.02 -9.94
CA LYS A 171 4.09 17.35 -9.41
C LYS A 171 5.20 17.90 -8.51
N LYS A 172 5.73 17.07 -7.61
CA LYS A 172 6.85 17.45 -6.73
C LYS A 172 8.10 17.79 -7.55
N TRP A 173 8.44 16.97 -8.53
CA TRP A 173 9.58 17.19 -9.41
C TRP A 173 9.44 18.50 -10.22
N ILE A 174 8.26 18.79 -10.77
CA ILE A 174 7.99 20.04 -11.48
C ILE A 174 8.16 21.25 -10.55
N ALA A 175 7.71 21.14 -9.29
CA ALA A 175 7.88 22.22 -8.32
C ALA A 175 9.34 22.44 -7.92
N GLU A 176 10.18 21.40 -7.99
CA GLU A 176 11.62 21.47 -7.73
C GLU A 176 12.42 21.98 -8.96
N LEU A 177 11.81 22.04 -10.15
CA LEU A 177 12.44 22.64 -11.31
C LEU A 177 12.53 24.16 -11.12
N ASP A 178 13.74 24.64 -10.90
CA ASP A 178 14.03 26.06 -10.97
C ASP A 178 14.17 26.49 -12.44
N PHE A 179 13.09 27.04 -12.99
CA PHE A 179 13.06 27.57 -14.35
C PHE A 179 13.91 28.85 -14.52
N SER A 180 14.50 29.40 -13.46
CA SER A 180 15.45 30.52 -13.57
C SER A 180 16.74 30.10 -14.27
N GLN A 181 17.21 28.87 -14.08
CA GLN A 181 18.44 28.32 -14.67
C GLN A 181 18.33 28.11 -16.19
N PHE A 182 17.11 28.05 -16.73
CA PHE A 182 16.85 27.96 -18.17
C PHE A 182 16.86 29.32 -18.90
N ARG A 183 16.95 30.46 -18.19
CA ARG A 183 16.98 31.79 -18.83
C ARG A 183 18.36 32.20 -19.36
N GLU A 184 19.45 31.55 -18.93
CA GLU A 184 20.81 31.94 -19.33
C GLU A 184 21.17 31.52 -20.77
N THR A 185 20.51 30.51 -21.36
CA THR A 185 20.90 29.97 -22.66
C THR A 185 20.33 30.74 -23.85
N HIS A 186 19.40 31.68 -23.64
CA HIS A 186 18.82 32.47 -24.72
C HIS A 186 19.48 33.85 -24.93
N LEU A 187 20.40 34.25 -24.04
CA LEU A 187 21.13 35.54 -24.14
C LEU A 187 22.51 35.40 -24.79
N LEU A 188 23.11 34.20 -24.84
CA LEU A 188 24.40 33.98 -25.51
C LEU A 188 24.31 33.73 -27.02
N VAL A 189 23.13 33.43 -27.56
CA VAL A 189 22.95 33.25 -29.02
C VAL A 189 22.86 34.59 -29.76
N LYS A 190 22.48 35.69 -29.08
CA LYS A 190 22.44 37.03 -29.71
C LYS A 190 23.77 37.78 -29.70
N ALA A 191 24.76 37.37 -28.91
CA ALA A 191 26.07 38.03 -28.86
C ALA A 191 27.03 37.62 -29.99
N ARG A 192 26.78 36.51 -30.71
CA ARG A 192 27.61 36.07 -31.85
C ARG A 192 27.21 36.66 -33.20
N GLN A 193 26.08 37.35 -33.29
CA GLN A 193 25.58 37.87 -34.57
C GLN A 193 25.93 39.35 -34.82
N GLN A 194 26.63 40.02 -33.89
CA GLN A 194 27.12 41.39 -34.08
C GLN A 194 28.65 41.53 -34.22
N VAL A 195 29.44 40.47 -34.04
CA VAL A 195 30.91 40.55 -34.23
C VAL A 195 31.32 40.24 -35.69
N GLY A 196 30.41 39.72 -36.52
CA GLY A 196 30.68 39.42 -37.94
C GLY A 196 30.53 40.61 -38.92
N LYS A 197 30.31 41.84 -38.44
CA LYS A 197 30.04 43.02 -39.29
C LYS A 197 31.12 44.11 -39.27
N ILE A 198 32.28 43.90 -38.65
CA ILE A 198 33.30 44.96 -38.47
C ILE A 198 34.65 44.67 -39.20
N CYS A 199 34.86 43.50 -39.82
CA CYS A 199 36.13 43.23 -40.51
C CYS A 199 35.95 42.64 -41.92
N CYS A 200 35.47 43.44 -42.87
CA CYS A 200 35.90 43.35 -44.27
C CYS A 200 36.06 44.79 -44.79
N PRO A 201 37.28 45.23 -45.13
CA PRO A 201 37.53 46.56 -45.66
C PRO A 201 37.03 46.65 -47.11
N SER A 202 36.59 47.85 -47.46
CA SER A 202 36.36 48.42 -48.78
C SER A 202 36.99 47.67 -49.95
N GLY A 203 36.17 47.40 -50.96
CA GLY A 203 36.62 46.95 -52.27
C GLY A 203 37.47 47.98 -53.00
N SER A 204 38.28 47.49 -53.94
CA SER A 204 38.77 48.20 -55.12
C SER A 204 39.22 47.14 -56.13
N TRP A 205 38.50 47.11 -57.26
CA TRP A 205 38.76 46.55 -58.60
C TRP A 205 39.44 45.18 -58.73
#